data_AF-A0A9W9Z3L3-F1
#
_entry.id   AF-A0A9W9Z3L3-F1
#
_cell.length_a   1.000
_cell.length_b   1.000
_cell.length_c   1.000
_cell.angle_alpha   90.00
_cell.angle_beta   90.00
_cell.angle_gamma   90.00
#
_symmetry.space_group_name_H-M   'P 1'
#
loop_
_entity.id
_entity.type
_entity.pdbx_description
1 polymer ?
#
loop_
_entity_poly.entity_id
_entity_poly.type
_entity_poly.pdbx_seq_one_letter_code
_entity_poly.pdbx_strand_id
1 'polypeptide(L)'
;MKPCYDNVAWGQVKNGWGKLNRSSATTSDVIFKDIRPAGEFSKIFIQSKTSDNRTKLIGGDTWRVYVRGPSSVAATVFDHNNGTYEALFLITEPGVYQLLIYLDYSLCDGFKDPPRDWFIKGNFLGRISKKDF
;
A
#
# COMPACT_ATOMS: atom_id res chain seq x y z
N MET A 1 8.60 2.81 -6.82
CA MET A 1 7.23 3.30 -6.52
C MET A 1 7.28 4.82 -6.56
N LYS A 2 6.87 5.45 -7.67
CA LYS A 2 7.01 6.90 -7.90
C LYS A 2 6.43 7.80 -6.78
N PRO A 3 5.23 7.52 -6.19
CA PRO A 3 4.67 8.40 -5.16
C PRO A 3 5.49 8.49 -3.87
N CYS A 4 6.27 7.45 -3.55
CA CYS A 4 7.00 7.37 -2.29
C CYS A 4 8.44 7.86 -2.38
N TYR A 5 9.01 8.03 -3.59
CA TYR A 5 10.45 8.23 -3.80
C TYR A 5 11.04 9.41 -3.01
N ASP A 6 10.30 10.52 -2.91
CA ASP A 6 10.71 11.74 -2.21
C ASP A 6 10.14 11.83 -0.78
N ASN A 7 9.53 10.76 -0.27
CA ASN A 7 8.86 10.74 1.03
C ASN A 7 9.18 9.46 1.83
N VAL A 8 10.39 8.91 1.68
CA VAL A 8 10.84 7.73 2.44
C VAL A 8 11.57 8.08 3.74
N ALA A 9 12.12 9.28 3.91
CA ALA A 9 12.88 9.57 5.14
C ALA A 9 11.99 9.60 6.40
N TRP A 10 12.53 9.09 7.51
CA TRP A 10 11.86 9.14 8.81
C TRP A 10 11.53 10.57 9.24
N GLY A 11 10.32 10.79 9.77
CA GLY A 11 9.88 12.09 10.27
C GLY A 11 9.57 13.13 9.18
N GLN A 12 9.87 12.85 7.90
CA GLN A 12 9.43 13.68 6.80
C GLN A 12 7.96 13.40 6.48
N VAL A 13 7.16 14.45 6.46
CA VAL A 13 5.77 14.42 6.00
C VAL A 13 5.62 15.51 4.95
N LYS A 14 5.44 15.10 3.70
CA LYS A 14 5.18 16.03 2.59
C LYS A 14 3.88 16.81 2.85
N ASN A 15 3.81 18.05 2.38
CA ASN A 15 2.58 18.83 2.44
C ASN A 15 1.44 18.06 1.75
N GLY A 16 0.30 17.93 2.43
CA GLY A 16 -0.83 17.10 1.98
C GLY A 16 -0.73 15.61 2.35
N TRP A 17 0.28 15.17 3.08
CA TRP A 17 0.43 13.79 3.58
C TRP A 17 0.22 13.69 5.10
N GLY A 18 -0.54 14.63 5.66
CA GLY A 18 -0.93 14.61 7.06
C GLY A 18 -2.02 13.57 7.36
N LYS A 19 -2.27 13.34 8.66
CA LYS A 19 -3.26 12.36 9.16
C LYS A 19 -4.64 12.47 8.51
N LEU A 20 -5.07 13.68 8.16
CA LEU A 20 -6.36 13.95 7.52
C LEU A 20 -6.50 13.32 6.13
N ASN A 21 -5.38 13.02 5.46
CA ASN A 21 -5.38 12.43 4.11
C ASN A 21 -5.05 10.93 4.13
N ARG A 22 -5.04 10.30 5.31
CA ARG A 22 -4.91 8.85 5.43
C ARG A 22 -6.14 8.17 4.83
N SER A 23 -5.88 7.14 4.04
CA SER A 23 -6.90 6.30 3.44
C SER A 23 -7.58 5.42 4.49
N SER A 24 -8.84 5.11 4.25
CA SER A 24 -9.63 4.17 5.02
C SER A 24 -10.14 3.07 4.10
N ALA A 25 -9.90 1.81 4.48
CA ALA A 25 -10.41 0.67 3.73
C ALA A 25 -11.94 0.67 3.66
N THR A 26 -12.61 1.10 4.73
CA THR A 26 -14.07 1.07 4.86
C THR A 26 -14.80 2.04 3.94
N THR A 27 -14.17 3.18 3.63
CA THR A 27 -14.78 4.21 2.76
C THR A 27 -14.27 4.15 1.32
N SER A 28 -13.21 3.38 1.07
CA SER A 28 -12.67 3.19 -0.28
C SER A 28 -13.50 2.15 -1.04
N ASP A 29 -13.53 2.28 -2.37
CA ASP A 29 -14.43 1.50 -3.21
C ASP A 29 -13.71 0.83 -4.38
N VAL A 30 -14.23 -0.31 -4.82
CA VAL A 30 -13.89 -0.86 -6.14
C VAL A 30 -14.77 -0.19 -7.19
N ILE A 31 -14.18 0.69 -8.00
CA ILE A 31 -14.90 1.55 -8.95
C ILE A 31 -15.04 0.96 -10.35
N PHE A 32 -14.20 -0.02 -10.70
CA PHE A 32 -14.28 -0.73 -11.98
C PHE A 32 -13.80 -2.17 -11.84
N LYS A 33 -14.38 -3.08 -12.62
CA LYS A 33 -14.05 -4.49 -12.65
C LYS A 33 -14.10 -4.98 -14.09
N ASP A 34 -13.05 -5.66 -14.53
CA ASP A 34 -12.99 -6.41 -15.78
C ASP A 34 -12.63 -7.86 -15.43
N ILE A 35 -13.65 -8.70 -15.28
CA ILE A 35 -13.50 -10.10 -14.90
C ILE A 35 -13.61 -10.96 -16.15
N ARG A 36 -12.55 -11.71 -16.43
CA ARG A 36 -12.40 -12.57 -17.61
C ARG A 36 -12.52 -14.05 -17.22
N PRO A 37 -12.79 -14.94 -18.20
CA PRO A 37 -12.75 -16.37 -17.97
C PRO A 37 -11.40 -16.85 -17.43
N ALA A 38 -11.40 -18.06 -16.85
CA ALA A 38 -10.17 -18.69 -16.40
C ALA A 38 -9.17 -18.84 -17.58
N GLY A 39 -7.89 -18.55 -17.32
CA GLY A 39 -6.84 -18.49 -18.33
C GLY A 39 -6.57 -17.08 -18.87
N GLU A 40 -7.42 -16.09 -18.56
CA GLU A 40 -7.23 -14.69 -18.95
C GLU A 40 -7.00 -13.78 -17.74
N PHE A 41 -6.26 -12.70 -17.95
CA PHE A 41 -6.03 -11.70 -16.92
C PHE A 41 -7.32 -10.93 -16.62
N SER A 42 -7.71 -10.94 -15.36
CA SER A 42 -8.77 -10.10 -14.81
C SER A 42 -8.17 -8.94 -14.03
N LYS A 43 -8.91 -7.83 -13.92
CA LYS A 43 -8.48 -6.67 -13.15
C LYS A 43 -9.62 -5.95 -12.46
N ILE A 44 -9.27 -5.25 -11.38
CA ILE A 44 -10.16 -4.32 -10.69
C ILE A 44 -9.45 -2.99 -10.45
N PHE A 45 -10.21 -1.92 -10.28
CA PHE A 45 -9.70 -0.61 -9.88
C PHE A 45 -10.27 -0.22 -8.53
N ILE A 46 -9.39 0.13 -7.61
CA ILE A 46 -9.71 0.61 -6.27
C ILE A 46 -9.53 2.13 -6.25
N GLN A 47 -10.55 2.86 -5.83
CA GLN A 47 -10.46 4.29 -5.52
C GLN A 47 -10.25 4.45 -4.02
N SER A 48 -9.10 5.00 -3.64
CA SER A 48 -8.83 5.31 -2.24
C SER A 48 -9.61 6.55 -1.80
N LYS A 49 -10.15 6.47 -0.59
CA LYS A 49 -10.79 7.58 0.10
C LYS A 49 -10.29 7.69 1.53
N THR A 50 -10.37 8.90 2.07
CA THR A 50 -10.11 9.17 3.48
C THR A 50 -11.25 8.67 4.37
N SER A 51 -11.05 8.64 5.68
CA SER A 51 -12.08 8.23 6.65
C SER A 51 -13.35 9.10 6.63
N ASP A 52 -13.24 10.35 6.21
CA ASP A 52 -14.35 11.28 5.97
C ASP A 52 -14.91 11.20 4.54
N ASN A 53 -14.64 10.09 3.83
CA ASN A 53 -15.17 9.77 2.50
C ASN A 53 -14.77 10.77 1.39
N ARG A 54 -13.64 11.49 1.55
CA ARG A 54 -13.08 12.32 0.48
C ARG A 54 -12.21 11.49 -0.44
N THR A 55 -12.45 11.62 -1.75
CA THR A 55 -11.66 10.95 -2.79
C THR A 55 -10.22 11.44 -2.77
N LYS A 56 -9.26 10.50 -2.71
CA LYS A 56 -7.85 10.83 -2.85
C LYS A 56 -7.50 11.11 -4.31
N LEU A 57 -6.63 12.11 -4.48
CA LEU A 57 -6.07 12.50 -5.78
C LEU A 57 -4.55 12.23 -5.87
N ILE A 58 -4.01 11.51 -4.89
CA ILE A 58 -2.59 11.15 -4.77
C ILE A 58 -2.45 9.67 -4.46
N GLY A 59 -1.33 9.07 -4.90
CA GLY A 59 -0.99 7.69 -4.58
C GLY A 59 -0.43 7.50 -3.17
N GLY A 60 0.38 6.45 -3.02
CA GLY A 60 1.15 6.12 -1.82
C GLY A 60 0.47 5.14 -0.87
N ASP A 61 -0.71 4.61 -1.19
CA ASP A 61 -1.35 3.58 -0.38
C ASP A 61 -0.86 2.19 -0.80
N THR A 62 -0.78 1.29 0.16
CA THR A 62 -0.40 -0.11 -0.04
C THR A 62 -1.63 -0.97 0.08
N TRP A 63 -2.24 -1.23 -1.08
CA TRP A 63 -3.35 -2.17 -1.19
C TRP A 63 -2.83 -3.57 -1.45
N ARG A 64 -3.43 -4.53 -0.75
CA ARG A 64 -3.18 -5.96 -0.92
C ARG A 64 -4.47 -6.65 -1.30
N VAL A 65 -4.45 -7.40 -2.39
CA VAL A 65 -5.64 -8.09 -2.92
C VAL A 65 -5.35 -9.57 -3.05
N TYR A 66 -6.17 -10.38 -2.39
CA TYR A 66 -6.19 -11.84 -2.55
C TYR A 66 -7.48 -12.28 -3.23
N VAL A 67 -7.34 -13.23 -4.15
CA VAL A 67 -8.45 -13.89 -4.84
C VAL A 67 -8.47 -15.34 -4.36
N ARG A 68 -9.52 -15.73 -3.64
CA ARG A 68 -9.64 -17.06 -3.01
C ARG A 68 -10.85 -17.82 -3.52
N GLY A 69 -10.66 -19.05 -3.94
CA GLY A 69 -11.70 -19.95 -4.45
C GLY A 69 -11.10 -21.33 -4.68
N PRO A 70 -11.41 -22.00 -5.79
CA PRO A 70 -10.75 -23.25 -6.21
C PRO A 70 -9.21 -23.16 -6.16
N SER A 71 -8.66 -22.02 -6.61
CA SER A 71 -7.25 -21.66 -6.43
C SER A 71 -7.11 -20.40 -5.55
N SER A 72 -5.90 -20.12 -5.08
CA SER A 72 -5.58 -18.91 -4.31
C SER A 72 -4.49 -18.12 -5.01
N VAL A 73 -4.79 -16.86 -5.36
CA VAL A 73 -3.91 -15.98 -6.12
C VAL A 73 -3.77 -14.64 -5.40
N ALA A 74 -2.54 -14.13 -5.30
CA ALA A 74 -2.29 -12.75 -4.91
C ALA A 74 -2.25 -11.88 -6.17
N ALA A 75 -3.01 -10.78 -6.20
CA ALA A 75 -2.98 -9.86 -7.32
C ALA A 75 -1.73 -8.98 -7.27
N THR A 76 -1.24 -8.57 -8.44
CA THR A 76 -0.25 -7.51 -8.56
C THR A 76 -0.97 -6.17 -8.55
N VAL A 77 -0.57 -5.24 -7.68
CA VAL A 77 -1.23 -3.94 -7.53
C VAL A 77 -0.34 -2.82 -8.06
N PHE A 78 -0.90 -1.99 -8.94
CA PHE A 78 -0.26 -0.83 -9.55
C PHE A 78 -0.90 0.47 -9.03
N ASP A 79 -0.08 1.36 -8.49
CA ASP A 79 -0.50 2.71 -8.08
C ASP A 79 -0.38 3.67 -9.26
N HIS A 80 -1.50 4.26 -9.69
CA HIS A 80 -1.53 5.23 -10.79
C HIS A 80 -1.19 6.67 -10.35
N ASN A 81 -0.85 6.87 -9.08
CA ASN A 81 -0.45 8.15 -8.50
C ASN A 81 -1.53 9.25 -8.54
N ASN A 82 -2.80 8.86 -8.67
CA ASN A 82 -3.95 9.76 -8.70
C ASN A 82 -5.04 9.32 -7.69
N GLY A 83 -4.69 8.44 -6.74
CA GLY A 83 -5.62 7.84 -5.78
C GLY A 83 -6.33 6.58 -6.27
N THR A 84 -6.11 6.17 -7.52
CA THR A 84 -6.60 4.90 -8.07
C THR A 84 -5.49 3.85 -8.15
N TYR A 85 -5.88 2.60 -7.95
CA TYR A 85 -4.97 1.45 -7.94
C TYR A 85 -5.57 0.32 -8.77
N GLU A 86 -4.79 -0.25 -9.69
CA GLU A 86 -5.17 -1.39 -10.51
C GLU A 86 -4.64 -2.68 -9.89
N ALA A 87 -5.52 -3.62 -9.55
CA ALA A 87 -5.14 -4.95 -9.12
C ALA A 87 -5.37 -5.95 -10.28
N LEU A 88 -4.28 -6.53 -10.79
CA LEU A 88 -4.24 -7.48 -11.90
C LEU A 88 -3.98 -8.90 -11.38
N PHE A 89 -4.79 -9.87 -11.82
CA PHE A 89 -4.66 -11.27 -11.39
C PHE A 89 -5.08 -12.24 -12.50
N LEU A 90 -4.53 -13.45 -12.45
CA LEU A 90 -4.84 -14.55 -13.37
C LEU A 90 -5.47 -15.70 -12.59
N ILE A 91 -6.71 -16.03 -12.91
CA ILE A 91 -7.39 -17.23 -12.40
C ILE A 91 -7.18 -18.35 -13.42
N THR A 92 -6.69 -19.51 -13.00
CA THR A 92 -6.46 -20.65 -13.90
C THR A 92 -7.54 -21.73 -13.82
N GLU A 93 -8.32 -21.74 -12.73
CA GLU A 93 -9.37 -22.72 -12.50
C GLU A 93 -10.74 -22.06 -12.47
N PRO A 94 -11.72 -22.51 -13.27
CA PRO A 94 -13.07 -21.95 -13.25
C PRO A 94 -13.76 -22.23 -11.90
N GLY A 95 -14.52 -21.25 -11.41
CA GLY A 95 -15.32 -21.41 -10.20
C GLY A 95 -15.67 -20.09 -9.52
N VAL A 96 -16.17 -20.19 -8.29
CA VAL A 96 -16.55 -19.02 -7.49
C VAL A 96 -15.35 -18.56 -6.67
N TYR A 97 -15.03 -17.26 -6.78
CA TYR A 97 -13.93 -16.64 -6.04
C TYR A 97 -14.42 -15.47 -5.21
N GLN A 98 -13.77 -15.28 -4.07
CA GLN A 98 -13.91 -14.14 -3.17
C GLN A 98 -12.68 -13.25 -3.29
N LEU A 99 -12.89 -11.94 -3.37
CA LEU A 99 -11.82 -10.95 -3.30
C LEU A 99 -11.70 -10.44 -1.87
N LEU A 100 -10.50 -10.55 -1.31
CA LEU A 100 -10.14 -9.99 -0.01
C LEU A 100 -9.17 -8.83 -0.25
N ILE A 101 -9.61 -7.62 0.08
CA ILE A 101 -8.88 -6.37 -0.19
C ILE A 101 -8.52 -5.73 1.15
N TYR A 102 -7.23 -5.49 1.37
CA TYR A 102 -6.68 -4.92 2.59
C TYR A 102 -5.90 -3.64 2.28
N LEU A 103 -6.03 -2.66 3.16
CA LEU A 103 -5.17 -1.48 3.20
C LEU A 103 -4.12 -1.70 4.28
N ASP A 104 -2.90 -2.06 3.89
CA ASP A 104 -1.81 -2.29 4.85
C ASP A 104 -1.23 -0.98 5.38
N TYR A 105 -0.97 -0.05 4.46
CA TYR A 105 -0.38 1.25 4.75
C TYR A 105 -1.02 2.33 3.89
N SER A 106 -1.02 3.55 4.39
CA SER A 106 -1.43 4.74 3.64
C SER A 106 -0.30 5.75 3.61
N LEU A 107 -0.25 6.60 2.58
CA LEU A 107 0.69 7.72 2.50
C LEU A 107 2.16 7.30 2.64
N CYS A 108 2.53 6.16 2.04
CA CYS A 108 3.85 5.56 2.05
C CYS A 108 4.41 5.30 3.46
N ASP A 109 3.56 5.25 4.49
CA ASP A 109 3.97 5.00 5.88
C ASP A 109 4.68 3.63 6.02
N GLY A 110 4.40 2.67 5.12
CA GLY A 110 5.07 1.37 5.06
C GLY A 110 6.46 1.37 4.40
N PHE A 111 6.90 2.48 3.81
CA PHE A 111 8.17 2.60 3.07
C PHE A 111 9.13 3.61 3.71
N LYS A 112 8.99 3.84 5.02
CA LYS A 112 9.85 4.79 5.73
C LYS A 112 11.20 4.16 6.09
N ASP A 113 12.29 4.80 5.67
CA ASP A 113 13.64 4.46 6.08
C ASP A 113 13.77 4.67 7.60
N PRO A 114 14.41 3.75 8.34
CA PRO A 114 14.68 3.98 9.74
C PRO A 114 15.65 5.16 9.93
N PRO A 115 15.56 5.90 11.05
CA PRO A 115 16.59 6.82 11.50
C PRO A 115 17.99 6.20 11.45
N ARG A 116 19.00 7.00 11.09
CA ARG A 116 20.40 6.54 11.00
C ARG A 116 20.93 5.95 12.30
N ASP A 117 20.39 6.35 13.44
CA ASP A 117 20.79 5.92 14.79
C ASP A 117 19.94 4.76 15.36
N TRP A 118 18.95 4.25 14.61
CA TRP A 118 18.05 3.19 15.09
C TRP A 118 18.79 1.89 15.43
N PHE A 119 19.79 1.52 14.63
CA PHE A 119 20.61 0.32 14.87
C PHE A 119 21.74 0.55 15.89
N ILE A 120 21.98 1.78 16.33
CA ILE A 120 23.05 2.12 17.28
C ILE A 120 22.58 1.90 18.74
N LYS A 121 21.26 1.80 18.98
CA LYS A 121 20.69 1.55 20.32
C LYS A 121 20.63 0.05 20.67
N GLY A 122 21.71 -0.68 20.41
CA GLY A 122 21.96 -2.02 20.92
C GLY A 122 23.16 -2.02 21.86
N ASN A 123 23.01 -1.48 23.09
CA ASN A 123 24.04 -1.62 24.11
C ASN A 123 23.75 -2.87 24.94
N PHE A 124 24.25 -4.03 24.51
CA PHE A 124 24.38 -5.22 25.36
C PHE A 124 25.85 -5.50 25.69
N LEU A 125 26.63 -4.48 26.08
CA LEU A 125 27.82 -4.53 26.97
C LEU A 125 28.53 -3.17 26.89
N GLY A 126 28.66 -2.49 28.04
CA GLY A 126 29.00 -1.08 28.11
C GLY A 126 30.42 -0.71 27.68
N ARG A 127 30.55 -0.01 26.55
CA ARG A 127 31.62 0.97 26.32
C ARG A 127 31.06 2.17 25.56
N ILE A 128 30.88 3.26 26.30
CA ILE A 128 30.73 4.61 25.74
C ILE A 128 32.03 4.90 25.00
N SER A 129 32.03 4.87 23.67
CA SER A 129 33.04 5.60 22.91
C SER A 129 32.66 7.06 22.96
N LYS A 130 33.36 7.83 23.81
CA LYS A 130 33.47 9.28 23.65
C LYS A 130 33.88 9.56 22.21
N LYS A 131 33.09 10.36 21.50
CA LYS A 131 33.58 11.05 20.31
C LYS A 131 34.21 12.35 20.80
N ASP A 132 35.52 12.31 20.99
CA ASP A 132 36.35 13.49 20.95
C ASP A 132 36.46 13.98 19.50
N PHE A 133 36.67 15.30 19.37
CA PHE A 133 36.79 16.19 18.20
C PHE A 133 35.53 16.95 17.79
#